data_AF-A0A7J7NHX8-F1
#
_entry.id   AF-A0A7J7NHX8-F1
#
_cell.length_a   1.000
_cell.length_b   1.000
_cell.length_c   1.000
_cell.angle_alpha   90.00
_cell.angle_beta   90.00
_cell.angle_gamma   90.00
#
_symmetry.space_group_name_H-M   'P 1'
#
loop_
_entity.id
_entity.type
_entity.pdbx_description
1 polymer ?
#
loop_
_entity_poly.entity_id
_entity_poly.type
_entity_poly.pdbx_seq_one_letter_code
_entity_poly.pdbx_strand_id
1 'polypeptide(L)'
;MRGFVDGQKNKGKCRSTTKNTNRGGGFQLLKWTGIQNNFFSKAWVHVSEDRIKSNNQQLDIFWDSVLDAFHDFCQQDGEQVERSVSSLKNHWLNMNRVCKVYGTCLKNVMQGPKMVCNKEI
;
A
#
# COMPACT_ATOMS: atom_id res chain seq x y z
N MET A 1 2.74 -54.61 -21.19
CA MET A 1 3.85 -54.69 -20.21
C MET A 1 4.32 -53.28 -19.91
N ARG A 2 4.42 -52.95 -18.60
CA ARG A 2 5.31 -52.00 -17.91
C ARG A 2 5.94 -50.87 -18.76
N GLY A 3 5.86 -49.59 -18.39
CA GLY A 3 5.96 -49.10 -17.03
C GLY A 3 5.69 -47.62 -16.83
N PHE A 4 5.67 -47.31 -15.55
CA PHE A 4 5.35 -46.08 -14.83
C PHE A 4 6.68 -45.42 -14.42
N VAL A 5 6.87 -44.12 -14.65
CA VAL A 5 7.73 -43.26 -13.79
C VAL A 5 7.20 -41.81 -13.83
N ASP A 6 6.73 -41.35 -12.68
CA ASP A 6 6.51 -39.94 -12.32
C ASP A 6 7.83 -39.16 -12.27
N GLY A 7 7.84 -37.94 -12.83
CA GLY A 7 9.03 -37.07 -12.89
C GLY A 7 8.71 -35.59 -12.71
N GLN A 8 8.54 -35.22 -11.44
CA GLN A 8 8.55 -33.90 -10.79
C GLN A 8 8.85 -32.61 -11.60
N LYS A 9 7.94 -31.64 -11.36
CA LYS A 9 8.06 -30.17 -11.36
C LYS A 9 9.49 -29.59 -11.37
N ASN A 10 9.74 -28.63 -12.26
CA ASN A 10 10.54 -27.44 -11.92
C ASN A 10 10.11 -26.19 -12.71
N LYS A 11 9.52 -25.23 -11.97
CA LYS A 11 9.24 -23.86 -12.43
C LYS A 11 10.53 -23.04 -12.34
N GLY A 12 11.36 -23.10 -13.36
CA GLY A 12 12.52 -22.22 -13.52
C GLY A 12 12.10 -20.88 -14.12
N LYS A 13 11.62 -19.94 -13.30
CA LYS A 13 11.42 -18.54 -13.72
C LYS A 13 12.80 -17.89 -13.82
N CYS A 14 13.44 -17.94 -14.98
CA CYS A 14 14.65 -17.17 -15.25
C CYS A 14 14.30 -15.68 -15.28
N ARG A 15 14.60 -15.02 -14.16
CA ARG A 15 14.51 -13.57 -13.99
C ARG A 15 15.82 -12.96 -14.50
N SER A 16 15.86 -12.62 -15.78
CA SER A 16 16.94 -11.78 -16.31
C SER A 16 16.59 -10.32 -16.07
N THR A 17 17.22 -9.73 -15.05
CA THR A 17 17.29 -8.29 -14.82
C THR A 17 18.17 -7.67 -15.89
N THR A 18 17.56 -7.16 -16.95
CA THR A 18 18.20 -6.17 -17.82
C THR A 18 17.45 -4.85 -17.63
N LYS A 19 17.90 -4.04 -16.67
CA LYS A 19 17.49 -2.63 -16.60
C LYS A 19 18.20 -1.91 -17.74
N ASN A 20 17.52 -1.80 -18.87
CA ASN A 20 17.90 -0.87 -19.93
C ASN A 20 17.51 0.55 -19.46
N THR A 21 18.45 1.23 -18.81
CA THR A 21 18.32 2.64 -18.46
C THR A 21 18.77 3.46 -19.65
N ASN A 22 17.86 3.79 -20.56
CA ASN A 22 17.98 4.94 -21.45
C ASN A 22 16.66 5.18 -22.20
N ARG A 23 15.74 5.91 -21.57
CA ARG A 23 14.73 6.74 -22.26
C ARG A 23 14.52 8.01 -21.43
N GLY A 24 14.64 9.15 -22.10
CA GLY A 24 14.77 10.47 -21.49
C GLY A 24 13.49 11.04 -20.87
N GLY A 25 13.64 12.26 -20.34
CA GLY A 25 12.55 13.18 -20.04
C GLY A 25 11.83 12.97 -18.71
N GLY A 26 12.43 13.46 -17.62
CA GLY A 26 11.70 14.32 -16.68
C GLY A 26 10.47 13.78 -15.95
N PHE A 27 10.46 12.56 -15.44
CA PHE A 27 9.65 12.24 -14.26
C PHE A 27 10.51 11.38 -13.35
N GLN A 28 11.14 12.03 -12.36
CA GLN A 28 11.59 11.34 -11.16
C GLN A 28 10.42 10.44 -10.74
N LEU A 29 10.67 9.15 -10.54
CA LEU A 29 9.78 8.30 -9.74
C LEU A 29 9.67 9.00 -8.38
N LEU A 30 8.73 9.95 -8.27
CA LEU A 30 8.72 10.97 -7.24
C LEU A 30 8.52 10.23 -5.92
N LYS A 31 9.61 10.07 -5.18
CA LYS A 31 9.62 9.42 -3.88
C LYS A 31 8.70 10.24 -2.96
N TRP A 32 7.77 9.57 -2.30
CA TRP A 32 6.89 10.22 -1.32
C TRP A 32 7.73 10.83 -0.20
N THR A 33 7.59 12.14 0.00
CA THR A 33 8.26 12.87 1.07
C THR A 33 7.47 12.74 2.38
N GLY A 34 8.09 13.07 3.52
CA GLY A 34 7.37 13.09 4.80
C GLY A 34 6.20 14.08 4.81
N ILE A 35 6.38 15.22 4.15
CA ILE A 35 5.36 16.26 3.97
C ILE A 35 4.20 15.72 3.12
N GLN A 36 4.49 15.13 1.97
CA GLN A 36 3.47 14.50 1.11
C GLN A 36 2.71 13.39 1.82
N ASN A 37 3.38 12.61 2.67
CA ASN A 37 2.70 11.59 3.49
C ASN A 37 1.74 12.22 4.50
N ASN A 38 2.11 13.35 5.09
CA ASN A 38 1.24 14.08 6.01
C ASN A 38 -0.02 14.59 5.28
N PHE A 39 0.15 15.27 4.14
CA PHE A 39 -0.97 15.76 3.35
C PHE A 39 -1.86 14.64 2.83
N PHE A 40 -1.28 13.55 2.34
CA PHE A 40 -2.04 12.38 1.92
C PHE A 40 -2.87 11.80 3.08
N SER A 41 -2.27 11.66 4.27
CA SER A 41 -2.97 11.15 5.44
C SER A 41 -4.12 12.08 5.86
N LYS A 42 -3.90 13.39 5.82
CA LYS A 42 -4.91 14.41 6.12
C LYS A 42 -6.05 14.40 5.11
N ALA A 43 -5.74 14.31 3.82
CA ALA A 43 -6.73 14.22 2.73
C ALA A 43 -7.60 12.97 2.86
N TRP A 44 -6.98 11.81 3.13
CA TRP A 44 -7.73 10.59 3.38
C TRP A 44 -8.63 10.77 4.60
N VAL A 45 -8.11 11.13 5.78
CA VAL A 45 -8.96 11.31 6.98
C VAL A 45 -10.14 12.25 6.71
N HIS A 46 -9.87 13.39 6.06
CA HIS A 46 -10.89 14.37 5.69
C HIS A 46 -12.03 13.77 4.84
N VAL A 47 -11.70 12.95 3.84
CA VAL A 47 -12.70 12.31 2.98
C VAL A 47 -13.38 11.11 3.65
N SER A 48 -12.69 10.34 4.52
CA SER A 48 -13.35 9.26 5.30
C SER A 48 -14.40 9.75 6.25
N GLU A 49 -14.13 10.88 6.90
CA GLU A 49 -14.96 11.41 7.97
C GLU A 49 -16.10 12.29 7.43
N ASP A 50 -16.18 12.49 6.11
CA ASP A 50 -17.24 13.27 5.47
C ASP A 50 -18.62 12.64 5.74
N ARG A 51 -19.32 13.25 6.70
CA ARG A 51 -20.60 12.83 7.27
C ARG A 51 -21.73 12.81 6.24
N ILE A 52 -21.61 13.56 5.15
CA ILE A 52 -22.64 13.67 4.11
C ILE A 52 -22.59 12.47 3.16
N LYS A 53 -21.40 11.90 2.94
CA LYS A 53 -21.18 10.86 1.94
C LYS A 53 -20.81 9.49 2.52
N SER A 54 -21.00 9.27 3.82
CA SER A 54 -20.83 7.99 4.56
C SER A 54 -20.88 6.73 3.69
N ASN A 55 -19.83 5.88 3.74
CA ASN A 55 -19.63 4.48 3.28
C ASN A 55 -20.32 3.96 1.99
N ASN A 56 -21.06 4.78 1.26
CA ASN A 56 -21.83 4.44 0.07
C ASN A 56 -21.34 5.23 -1.15
N GLN A 57 -20.19 5.90 -1.04
CA GLN A 57 -19.49 6.46 -2.20
C GLN A 57 -19.04 5.33 -3.12
N GLN A 58 -19.23 5.52 -4.43
CA GLN A 58 -18.54 4.70 -5.40
C GLN A 58 -17.03 4.86 -5.19
N LEU A 59 -16.31 3.74 -5.19
CA LEU A 59 -14.89 3.70 -4.83
C LEU A 59 -14.06 4.70 -5.64
N ASP A 60 -14.38 4.89 -6.91
CA ASP A 60 -13.65 5.83 -7.77
C ASP A 60 -13.91 7.29 -7.39
N ILE A 61 -15.16 7.68 -7.13
CA ILE A 61 -15.52 9.03 -6.65
C ILE A 61 -14.82 9.35 -5.33
N PHE A 62 -14.70 8.35 -4.44
CA PHE A 62 -13.97 8.48 -3.20
C PHE A 62 -12.50 8.82 -3.46
N TRP A 63 -11.84 8.07 -4.34
CA TRP A 63 -10.43 8.29 -4.64
C TRP A 63 -10.15 9.58 -5.40
N ASP A 64 -11.07 10.01 -6.26
CA ASP A 64 -11.00 11.32 -6.91
C ASP A 64 -11.09 12.44 -5.86
N SER A 65 -12.02 12.33 -4.90
CA SER A 65 -12.13 13.30 -3.80
C SER A 65 -10.88 13.36 -2.92
N VAL A 66 -10.23 12.21 -2.66
CA VAL A 66 -8.96 12.17 -1.93
C VAL A 66 -7.84 12.82 -2.73
N LEU A 67 -7.82 12.67 -4.05
CA LEU A 67 -6.83 13.30 -4.91
C LEU A 67 -6.98 14.82 -4.89
N ASP A 68 -8.21 15.32 -5.05
CA ASP A 68 -8.51 16.75 -5.01
C ASP A 68 -8.07 17.37 -3.67
N ALA A 69 -8.47 16.77 -2.54
CA ALA A 69 -8.08 17.26 -1.21
C ALA A 69 -6.56 17.19 -0.98
N PHE A 70 -5.87 16.19 -1.54
CA PHE A 70 -4.41 16.12 -1.48
C PHE A 70 -3.75 17.25 -2.25
N HIS A 71 -4.21 17.54 -3.47
CA HIS A 71 -3.70 18.65 -4.28
C HIS A 71 -3.98 20.00 -3.62
N ASP A 72 -5.15 20.17 -3.00
CA ASP A 72 -5.49 21.39 -2.24
C ASP A 72 -4.51 21.63 -1.08
N PHE A 73 -4.19 20.59 -0.30
CA PHE A 73 -3.23 20.72 0.81
C PHE A 73 -1.81 20.97 0.30
N CYS A 74 -1.39 20.30 -0.77
CA CYS A 74 -0.10 20.58 -1.41
C CYS A 74 -0.04 22.05 -1.88
N GLN A 75 -1.08 22.57 -2.53
CA GLN A 75 -1.12 23.94 -3.04
C GLN A 75 -1.11 24.98 -1.91
N GLN A 76 -1.80 24.73 -0.80
CA GLN A 76 -1.82 25.63 0.38
C GLN A 76 -0.42 25.83 0.97
N ASP A 77 0.39 24.78 1.02
CA ASP A 77 1.75 24.83 1.56
C ASP A 77 2.83 25.08 0.49
N GLY A 78 2.42 25.43 -0.74
CA GLY A 78 3.33 25.79 -1.85
C GLY A 78 4.05 24.60 -2.48
N GLU A 79 3.63 23.36 -2.20
CA GLU A 79 4.17 22.15 -2.80
C GLU A 79 3.49 21.87 -4.14
N GLN A 80 4.19 22.05 -5.26
CA GLN A 80 3.65 21.68 -6.58
C GLN A 80 3.97 20.22 -6.90
N VAL A 81 3.01 19.34 -6.61
CA VAL A 81 3.13 17.90 -6.80
C VAL A 81 1.92 17.35 -7.54
N GLU A 82 2.14 16.94 -8.79
CA GLU A 82 1.13 16.25 -9.57
C GLU A 82 1.18 14.74 -9.28
N ARG A 83 0.04 14.17 -8.94
CA ARG A 83 -0.13 12.73 -8.68
C ARG A 83 -1.40 12.26 -9.35
N SER A 84 -1.44 10.98 -9.69
CA SER A 84 -2.65 10.31 -10.16
C SER A 84 -3.31 9.51 -9.04
N VAL A 85 -4.61 9.26 -9.19
CA VAL A 85 -5.37 8.35 -8.32
C VAL A 85 -4.67 7.00 -8.15
N SER A 86 -4.14 6.43 -9.24
CA SER A 86 -3.40 5.16 -9.21
C SER A 86 -2.16 5.22 -8.31
N SER A 87 -1.46 6.36 -8.29
CA SER A 87 -0.31 6.58 -7.40
C SER A 87 -0.75 6.60 -5.93
N LEU A 88 -1.84 7.30 -5.62
CA LEU A 88 -2.40 7.38 -4.28
C LEU A 88 -2.91 6.02 -3.79
N LYS A 89 -3.66 5.29 -4.63
CA LYS A 89 -4.14 3.92 -4.36
C LYS A 89 -2.96 2.99 -4.00
N ASN A 90 -1.90 2.99 -4.81
CA ASN A 90 -0.71 2.16 -4.56
C ASN A 90 0.01 2.58 -3.28
N HIS A 91 0.12 3.88 -3.02
CA HIS A 91 0.74 4.41 -1.81
C HIS A 91 -0.03 4.01 -0.55
N TRP A 92 -1.36 4.14 -0.58
CA TRP A 92 -2.24 3.68 0.49
C TRP A 92 -2.07 2.20 0.78
N LEU A 93 -2.02 1.34 -0.25
CA LEU A 93 -1.84 -0.10 -0.06
C LEU A 93 -0.54 -0.41 0.69
N ASN A 94 0.53 0.31 0.39
CA ASN A 94 1.81 0.18 1.10
C ASN A 94 1.70 0.62 2.55
N MET A 95 1.10 1.80 2.81
CA MET A 95 0.89 2.30 4.18
C MET A 95 0.02 1.34 5.00
N ASN A 96 -1.12 0.94 4.45
CA ASN A 96 -2.07 0.05 5.11
C ASN A 96 -1.45 -1.32 5.43
N ARG A 97 -0.56 -1.84 4.58
CA ARG A 97 0.20 -3.07 4.89
C ARG A 97 1.03 -2.92 6.16
N VAL A 98 1.72 -1.79 6.34
CA VAL A 98 2.50 -1.52 7.55
C VAL A 98 1.59 -1.38 8.76
N CYS A 99 0.48 -0.65 8.64
CA CYS A 99 -0.52 -0.51 9.71
C CYS A 99 -1.10 -1.86 10.16
N LYS A 100 -1.37 -2.79 9.23
CA LYS A 100 -1.86 -4.14 9.54
C LYS A 100 -0.83 -4.97 10.31
N VAL A 101 0.44 -4.89 9.93
CA VAL A 101 1.54 -5.55 10.65
C VAL A 101 1.62 -5.00 12.06
N TYR A 102 1.61 -3.68 12.21
CA TYR A 102 1.62 -3.03 13.52
C TYR A 102 0.44 -3.49 14.40
N GLY A 103 -0.78 -3.50 13.86
CA GLY A 103 -1.96 -3.99 14.57
C GLY A 103 -1.86 -5.47 14.97
N THR A 104 -1.17 -6.30 14.18
CA THR A 104 -0.91 -7.70 14.53
C THR A 104 0.09 -7.81 15.69
N CYS A 105 1.19 -7.05 15.62
CA CYS A 105 2.19 -7.01 16.69
C CYS A 105 1.57 -6.53 18.01
N LEU A 106 0.77 -5.46 17.97
CA LEU A 106 0.09 -4.92 19.13
C LEU A 106 -0.84 -5.96 19.77
N LYS A 107 -1.65 -6.67 18.96
CA LYS A 107 -2.51 -7.76 19.45
C LYS A 107 -1.72 -8.86 20.14
N ASN A 108 -0.57 -9.26 19.58
CA ASN A 108 0.27 -10.31 20.17
C ASN A 108 0.86 -9.87 21.52
N VAL A 109 1.28 -8.62 21.64
CA VAL A 109 1.77 -8.07 22.91
C VAL A 109 0.64 -8.02 23.95
N MET A 110 -0.55 -7.58 23.55
CA MET A 110 -1.71 -7.48 24.45
C MET A 110 -2.27 -8.84 24.89
N GLN A 111 -2.12 -9.89 24.08
CA GLN A 111 -2.57 -11.25 24.43
C GLN A 111 -1.66 -11.95 25.45
N GLY A 112 -0.49 -11.38 25.76
CA GLY A 112 0.50 -12.01 26.63
C GLY A 112 1.12 -13.27 26.02
N PRO A 113 2.22 -13.79 26.60
CA PRO A 113 2.80 -15.04 26.17
C PRO A 113 1.80 -16.18 26.36
N LYS A 114 1.49 -16.93 25.29
CA LYS A 114 0.75 -18.19 25.41
C LYS A 114 1.67 -19.18 26.14
N MET A 115 1.41 -19.46 27.41
CA MET A 115 2.05 -20.58 28.09
C MET A 115 1.64 -21.87 27.38
N VAL A 116 2.57 -22.45 26.63
CA VAL A 116 2.43 -23.81 26.12
C VAL A 116 2.82 -24.74 27.26
N CYS A 117 1.85 -25.14 28.07
CA CYS A 117 2.06 -26.22 29.03
C CYS A 117 2.11 -27.52 28.22
N ASN A 118 3.31 -28.02 27.93
CA ASN A 118 3.47 -29.39 27.48
C ASN A 118 3.03 -30.30 28.63
N LYS A 119 1.91 -31.01 28.45
CA LYS A 119 1.56 -32.14 29.31
C LYS A 119 2.51 -33.26 28.97
N GLU A 120 3.58 -33.39 29.75
CA GLU A 120 4.38 -34.62 29.75
C GLU A 120 3.50 -35.75 30.33
N ILE A 121 3.44 -36.86 29.59
CA ILE A 121 2.79 -38.13 29.96
C ILE A 121 3.84 -39.01 30.61
#